data_AF-A0A0Q8FRB2-F1
#
_entry.id   AF-A0A0Q8FRB2-F1
#
_cell.length_a   1.000
_cell.length_b   1.000
_cell.length_c   1.000
_cell.angle_alpha   90.00
_cell.angle_beta   90.00
_cell.angle_gamma   90.00
#
_symmetry.space_group_name_H-M   'P 1'
#
loop_
_entity.id
_entity.type
_entity.pdbx_description
1 polymer ?
#
loop_
_entity_poly.entity_id
_entity_poly.type
_entity_poly.pdbx_seq_one_letter_code
_entity_poly.pdbx_strand_id
1 'polypeptide(L)'
;MATYTITVRNQSSQSKSYVVFMAPPPARGLDSGQPPYANVWASLDNVTGGSYDSVVYAEADVMPGSLAAPGPAPSFYVSEDDDAPGQVIDPSQASDTAVVDFTGRPQTSATVTHGADGGFLVQYNG
;
A
#
# COMPACT_ATOMS: atom_id res chain seq x y z
N MET A 1 -19.73 -2.81 3.15
CA MET A 1 -18.32 -2.39 3.39
C MET A 1 -17.46 -3.10 2.38
N ALA A 2 -16.53 -2.39 1.77
CA ALA A 2 -15.63 -2.95 0.78
C ALA A 2 -14.39 -3.57 1.44
N THR A 3 -13.79 -4.51 0.72
CA THR A 3 -12.53 -5.16 1.08
C THR A 3 -11.59 -5.04 -0.10
N TYR A 4 -10.37 -4.60 0.13
CA TYR A 4 -9.35 -4.39 -0.88
C TYR A 4 -8.15 -5.28 -0.60
N THR A 5 -7.64 -5.94 -1.64
CA THR A 5 -6.49 -6.85 -1.54
C THR A 5 -5.32 -6.29 -2.34
N ILE A 6 -4.16 -6.20 -1.70
CA ILE A 6 -2.91 -5.83 -2.35
C ILE A 6 -2.00 -7.04 -2.27
N THR A 7 -1.62 -7.57 -3.44
CA THR A 7 -0.64 -8.65 -3.55
C THR A 7 0.68 -8.07 -4.01
N VAL A 8 1.77 -8.35 -3.28
CA VAL A 8 3.12 -7.95 -3.69
C VAL A 8 3.88 -9.18 -4.16
N ARG A 9 4.32 -9.16 -5.42
CA ARG A 9 5.10 -10.21 -6.05
C ARG A 9 6.56 -9.78 -6.15
N ASN A 10 7.44 -10.52 -5.50
CA ASN A 10 8.88 -10.32 -5.61
C ASN A 10 9.41 -11.11 -6.82
N GLN A 11 9.77 -10.43 -7.89
CA GLN A 11 10.42 -11.06 -9.06
C GLN A 11 11.94 -10.88 -9.07
N SER A 12 12.51 -10.33 -8.00
CA SER A 12 13.97 -10.33 -7.81
C SER A 12 14.48 -11.72 -7.42
N SER A 13 15.80 -11.90 -7.44
CA SER A 13 16.47 -13.12 -6.97
C SER A 13 16.73 -13.16 -5.46
N GLN A 14 16.43 -12.08 -4.74
CA GLN A 14 16.70 -11.94 -3.32
C GLN A 14 15.40 -11.94 -2.53
N SER A 15 15.41 -12.45 -1.30
CA SER A 15 14.31 -12.19 -0.36
C SER A 15 14.26 -10.71 -0.03
N LYS A 16 13.05 -10.15 0.00
CA LYS A 16 12.80 -8.74 0.30
C LYS A 16 11.62 -8.63 1.27
N SER A 17 11.61 -7.56 2.04
CA SER A 17 10.46 -7.15 2.83
C SER A 17 9.78 -5.97 2.15
N TYR A 18 8.48 -5.85 2.36
CA TYR A 18 7.68 -4.77 1.81
C TYR A 18 6.79 -4.17 2.88
N VAL A 19 6.57 -2.88 2.74
CA VAL A 19 5.73 -2.10 3.64
C VAL A 19 4.64 -1.41 2.84
N VAL A 20 3.44 -1.39 3.42
CA VAL A 20 2.26 -0.79 2.82
C VAL A 20 1.79 0.36 3.68
N PHE A 21 1.62 1.53 3.07
CA PHE A 21 1.14 2.74 3.72
C PHE A 21 -0.21 3.14 3.14
N MET A 22 -1.10 3.68 3.97
CA MET A 22 -2.25 4.41 3.45
C MET A 22 -1.79 5.77 2.93
N ALA A 23 -2.15 6.10 1.70
CA ALA A 23 -1.90 7.45 1.20
C ALA A 23 -2.74 8.44 2.01
N PRO A 24 -2.17 9.56 2.48
CA PRO A 24 -2.98 10.61 3.07
C PRO A 24 -3.99 11.08 2.03
N PRO A 25 -5.25 11.38 2.42
CA PRO A 25 -6.20 11.95 1.50
C PRO A 25 -5.59 13.21 0.87
N PRO A 26 -5.79 13.45 -0.44
CA PRO A 26 -5.18 14.60 -1.11
C PRO A 26 -5.52 15.85 -0.33
N ALA A 27 -4.48 16.50 0.22
CA ALA A 27 -4.63 17.62 1.13
C ALA A 27 -5.35 18.75 0.39
N ARG A 28 -6.64 18.97 0.70
CA ARG A 28 -7.31 20.21 0.33
C ARG A 28 -6.83 21.30 1.28
N GLY A 29 -5.79 22.03 0.87
CA GLY A 29 -5.43 23.33 1.45
C GLY A 29 -4.40 23.34 2.59
N LEU A 30 -3.38 22.47 2.57
CA LEU A 30 -2.23 22.60 3.48
C LEU A 30 -1.09 23.36 2.79
N ASP A 31 -1.21 24.69 2.78
CA ASP A 31 -0.14 25.62 2.45
C ASP A 31 0.84 25.76 3.62
N SER A 32 1.64 24.72 3.95
CA SER A 32 2.90 24.87 4.71
C SER A 32 3.47 23.51 5.12
N GLY A 33 4.46 23.00 4.38
CA GLY A 33 5.63 22.28 4.92
C GLY A 33 5.45 21.18 5.98
N GLN A 34 4.28 20.56 6.13
CA GLN A 34 4.09 19.48 7.09
C GLN A 34 4.70 18.20 6.52
N PRO A 35 5.60 17.52 7.25
CA PRO A 35 6.38 16.44 6.68
C PRO A 35 5.47 15.29 6.24
N PRO A 36 5.79 14.63 5.12
CA PRO A 36 4.89 13.70 4.41
C PRO A 36 4.72 12.36 5.13
N TYR A 37 4.95 12.30 6.45
CA TYR A 37 5.09 11.03 7.14
C TYR A 37 3.84 10.17 7.02
N ALA A 38 4.00 8.94 6.53
CA ALA A 38 2.94 7.94 6.47
C ALA A 38 3.20 6.89 7.55
N ASN A 39 2.13 6.41 8.18
CA ASN A 39 2.22 5.29 9.11
C ASN A 39 2.23 3.99 8.31
N VAL A 40 3.20 3.12 8.56
CA VAL A 40 3.18 1.74 8.05
C VAL A 40 1.90 1.09 8.54
N TRP A 41 1.04 0.66 7.61
CA TRP A 41 -0.20 -0.04 7.94
C TRP A 41 0.04 -1.54 8.06
N ALA A 42 0.84 -2.11 7.16
CA ALA A 42 1.17 -3.52 7.15
C ALA A 42 2.57 -3.76 6.58
N SER A 43 3.21 -4.83 7.01
CA SER A 43 4.46 -5.35 6.44
C SER A 43 4.25 -6.75 5.86
N LEU A 44 5.07 -7.09 4.87
CA LEU A 44 5.15 -8.38 4.20
C LEU A 44 6.61 -8.84 4.28
N ASP A 45 6.92 -9.60 5.31
CA ASP A 45 8.30 -9.89 5.67
C ASP A 45 8.84 -11.08 4.86
N ASN A 46 10.08 -10.95 4.37
CA ASN A 46 10.82 -12.05 3.75
C ASN A 46 10.07 -12.74 2.59
N VAL A 47 9.44 -11.97 1.71
CA VAL A 47 8.87 -12.47 0.46
C VAL A 47 10.01 -12.96 -0.42
N THR A 48 10.08 -14.28 -0.63
CA THR A 48 11.17 -14.91 -1.39
C THR A 48 11.09 -14.58 -2.88
N GLY A 49 12.25 -14.60 -3.55
CA GLY A 49 12.33 -14.36 -4.99
C GLY A 49 11.46 -15.35 -5.80
N GLY A 50 10.62 -14.82 -6.67
CA GLY A 50 9.62 -15.56 -7.45
C GLY A 50 8.28 -15.77 -6.74
N SER A 51 8.18 -15.47 -5.45
CA SER A 51 6.97 -15.62 -4.64
C SER A 51 6.16 -14.32 -4.53
N TYR A 52 5.06 -14.38 -3.80
CA TYR A 52 4.24 -13.24 -3.44
C TYR A 52 3.71 -13.38 -2.02
N ASP A 53 3.28 -12.26 -1.46
CA ASP A 53 2.47 -12.22 -0.24
C ASP A 53 1.38 -11.14 -0.40
N SER A 54 0.40 -11.07 0.51
CA SER A 54 -0.75 -10.18 0.37
C SER A 54 -1.23 -9.58 1.68
N VAL A 55 -1.71 -8.34 1.60
CA VAL A 55 -2.43 -7.66 2.69
C VAL A 55 -3.87 -7.40 2.28
N VAL A 56 -4.77 -7.45 3.27
CA VAL A 56 -6.20 -7.22 3.07
C VAL A 56 -6.64 -6.05 3.93
N TYR A 57 -7.17 -5.02 3.28
CA TYR A 57 -7.79 -3.87 3.92
C TYR A 57 -9.31 -4.04 3.89
N ALA A 58 -9.93 -4.19 5.06
CA ALA A 58 -11.38 -4.16 5.17
C ALA A 58 -11.83 -2.85 5.81
N GLU A 59 -12.75 -2.14 5.15
CA GLU A 59 -13.32 -0.89 5.70
C GLU A 59 -14.00 -1.11 7.06
N ALA A 60 -14.52 -2.33 7.30
CA ALA A 60 -15.15 -2.70 8.55
C ALA A 60 -14.19 -2.65 9.75
N ASP A 61 -12.91 -2.96 9.53
CA ASP A 61 -11.90 -3.03 10.60
C ASP A 61 -11.43 -1.64 11.05
N VAL A 62 -11.46 -0.67 10.13
CA VAL A 62 -11.07 0.72 10.40
C VAL A 62 -12.24 1.61 10.84
N MET A 63 -13.48 1.21 10.54
CA MET A 63 -14.71 1.91 10.96
C MET A 63 -15.67 0.97 11.70
N PRO A 64 -15.25 0.37 12.82
CA PRO A 64 -16.09 -0.58 13.54
C PRO A 64 -17.38 0.08 14.03
N GLY A 65 -18.52 -0.51 13.69
CA GLY A 65 -19.85 -0.03 14.11
C GLY A 65 -20.48 1.04 13.21
N SER A 66 -19.82 1.43 12.12
CA SER A 66 -20.44 2.31 11.13
C SER A 66 -21.52 1.56 10.34
N LEU A 67 -22.77 2.03 10.38
CA LEU A 67 -23.81 1.63 9.43
C LEU A 67 -23.80 2.50 8.16
N ALA A 68 -22.79 3.38 8.01
CA ALA A 68 -22.72 4.33 6.91
C ALA A 68 -22.36 3.63 5.58
N ALA A 69 -22.62 4.33 4.48
CA ALA A 69 -22.15 3.95 3.16
C ALA A 69 -20.62 3.68 3.17
N PRO A 70 -20.11 2.80 2.29
CA PRO A 70 -18.68 2.56 2.15
C PRO A 70 -17.92 3.90 2.09
N GLY A 71 -16.74 3.95 2.71
CA GLY A 71 -15.87 5.10 2.62
C GLY A 71 -15.44 5.35 1.16
N PRO A 72 -14.80 6.49 0.88
CA PRO A 72 -14.11 6.64 -0.40
C PRO A 72 -13.10 5.49 -0.56
N ALA A 73 -13.00 4.95 -1.79
CA ALA A 73 -12.03 3.91 -2.07
C ALA A 73 -10.61 4.38 -1.71
N PRO A 74 -9.80 3.54 -1.06
CA PRO A 74 -8.50 3.93 -0.53
C PRO A 74 -7.41 3.97 -1.63
N SER A 75 -6.34 4.68 -1.33
CA SER A 75 -5.08 4.61 -2.06
C SER A 75 -3.96 4.20 -1.12
N PHE A 76 -2.98 3.46 -1.62
CA PHE A 76 -1.87 2.91 -0.86
C PHE A 76 -0.54 3.13 -1.56
N TYR A 77 0.51 3.17 -0.77
CA TYR A 77 1.90 3.13 -1.23
C TYR A 77 2.51 1.79 -0.84
N VAL A 78 3.30 1.19 -1.72
CA VAL A 78 4.08 -0.02 -1.45
C VAL A 78 5.55 0.26 -1.72
N SER A 79 6.41 0.02 -0.74
CA SER A 79 7.87 0.17 -0.86
C SER A 79 8.58 -1.10 -0.44
N GLU A 80 9.80 -1.32 -0.94
CA GLU A 80 10.75 -2.23 -0.30
C GLU A 80 11.28 -1.55 0.98
N ASP A 81 10.99 -2.13 2.13
CA ASP A 81 11.52 -1.72 3.43
C ASP A 81 11.27 -2.83 4.47
N ASP A 82 11.92 -2.75 5.64
CA ASP A 82 11.74 -3.66 6.77
C ASP A 82 11.11 -3.00 8.01
N ASP A 83 10.55 -1.79 7.85
CA ASP A 83 9.79 -1.11 8.90
C ASP A 83 8.56 -1.91 9.38
N ALA A 84 8.30 -1.83 10.68
CA ALA A 84 7.18 -2.47 11.34
C ALA A 84 5.89 -1.63 11.26
N PRO A 85 4.71 -2.29 11.28
CA PRO A 85 3.41 -1.60 11.39
C PRO A 85 3.37 -0.60 12.56
N GLY A 86 2.84 0.59 12.29
CA GLY A 86 2.75 1.70 13.24
C GLY A 86 3.99 2.59 13.31
N GLN A 87 5.08 2.26 12.62
CA GLN A 87 6.21 3.18 12.48
C GLN A 87 5.85 4.34 11.56
N VAL A 88 6.36 5.52 11.95
CA VAL A 88 6.26 6.76 11.19
C VAL A 88 7.47 6.83 10.28
N ILE A 89 7.25 6.81 8.98
CA ILE A 89 8.33 6.89 7.99
C ILE A 89 8.15 8.12 7.11
N ASP A 90 9.21 8.56 6.44
CA ASP A 90 9.14 9.60 5.41
C ASP A 90 9.01 8.94 4.02
N PRO A 91 7.83 8.96 3.38
CA PRO A 91 7.62 8.37 2.06
C PRO A 91 8.45 9.05 0.96
N SER A 92 8.96 10.27 1.19
CA SER A 92 9.86 10.93 0.24
C SER A 92 11.28 10.34 0.25
N GLN A 93 11.62 9.57 1.28
CA GLN A 93 12.88 8.83 1.39
C GLN A 93 12.77 7.40 0.83
N ALA A 94 11.55 6.87 0.67
CA ALA A 94 11.29 5.61 0.00
C ALA A 94 11.65 5.75 -1.48
N SER A 95 12.86 5.32 -1.84
CA SER A 95 13.50 5.65 -3.12
C SER A 95 12.78 5.06 -4.33
N ASP A 96 12.00 3.99 -4.15
CA ASP A 96 11.10 3.43 -5.16
C ASP A 96 9.82 2.94 -4.50
N THR A 97 8.70 3.60 -4.84
CA THR A 97 7.37 3.29 -4.27
C THR A 97 6.35 3.07 -5.37
N ALA A 98 5.54 2.00 -5.25
CA ALA A 98 4.38 1.77 -6.09
C ALA A 98 3.13 2.46 -5.52
N VAL A 99 2.33 3.10 -6.38
CA VAL A 99 1.04 3.69 -5.98
C VAL A 99 -0.11 2.79 -6.42
N VAL A 100 -0.90 2.32 -5.45
CA VAL A 100 -2.12 1.52 -5.66
C VAL A 100 -3.32 2.37 -5.29
N ASP A 101 -4.00 2.94 -6.28
CA ASP A 101 -5.16 3.82 -6.09
C ASP A 101 -6.44 3.18 -6.62
N PHE A 102 -7.33 2.79 -5.71
CA PHE A 102 -8.64 2.24 -6.04
C PHE A 102 -9.72 3.31 -6.29
N THR A 103 -9.39 4.59 -6.17
CA THR A 103 -10.34 5.70 -6.38
C THR A 103 -10.96 5.65 -7.78
N GLY A 104 -12.30 5.61 -7.82
CA GLY A 104 -13.05 5.59 -9.08
C GLY A 104 -12.91 4.30 -9.89
N ARG A 105 -12.32 3.26 -9.31
CA ARG A 105 -12.15 1.95 -9.95
C ARG A 105 -13.17 0.95 -9.41
N PRO A 106 -13.71 0.06 -10.27
CA PRO A 106 -14.55 -1.05 -9.83
C PRO A 106 -13.74 -2.19 -9.20
N GLN A 107 -12.44 -2.30 -9.49
CA GLN A 107 -11.57 -3.33 -8.95
C GLN A 107 -11.33 -3.12 -7.45
N THR A 108 -11.26 -4.22 -6.72
CA THR A 108 -10.85 -4.24 -5.30
C THR A 108 -9.58 -5.05 -5.07
N SER A 109 -8.93 -5.53 -6.13
CA SER A 109 -7.66 -6.23 -6.04
C SER A 109 -6.61 -5.58 -6.93
N ALA A 110 -5.39 -5.48 -6.43
CA ALA A 110 -4.23 -5.07 -7.21
C ALA A 110 -3.03 -5.98 -6.93
N THR A 111 -2.23 -6.22 -7.96
CA THR A 111 -0.94 -6.89 -7.87
C THR A 111 0.16 -5.89 -8.16
N VAL A 112 1.05 -5.71 -7.20
CA VAL A 112 2.29 -4.94 -7.30
C VAL A 112 3.41 -5.94 -7.59
N THR A 113 4.11 -5.77 -8.70
CA THR A 113 5.25 -6.60 -9.08
C THR A 113 6.53 -5.80 -8.93
N HIS A 114 7.44 -6.26 -8.08
CA HIS A 114 8.78 -5.69 -7.94
C HIS A 114 9.76 -6.47 -8.82
N GLY A 115 10.24 -5.83 -9.87
CA GLY A 115 11.16 -6.39 -10.85
C GLY A 115 12.59 -6.51 -10.33
N ALA A 116 13.41 -7.33 -11.01
CA ALA A 116 14.83 -7.45 -10.70
C ALA A 116 15.65 -6.18 -11.03
N ASP A 117 15.07 -5.26 -11.79
CA ASP A 117 15.59 -3.93 -12.12
C ASP A 117 15.31 -2.89 -11.03
N GLY A 118 14.61 -3.26 -9.95
CA GLY A 118 14.18 -2.35 -8.88
C GLY A 118 12.86 -1.63 -9.17
N GLY A 119 12.30 -1.81 -10.38
CA GLY A 119 11.07 -1.15 -10.78
C GLY A 119 9.82 -1.81 -10.22
N PHE A 120 8.80 -1.01 -9.93
CA PHE A 120 7.47 -1.49 -9.55
C PHE A 120 6.47 -1.38 -10.71
N LEU A 121 5.65 -2.42 -10.89
CA LEU A 121 4.51 -2.45 -11.82
C LEU A 121 3.22 -2.77 -11.07
N VAL A 122 2.19 -1.94 -11.24
CA VAL A 122 0.87 -2.14 -10.61
C VAL A 122 -0.15 -2.59 -11.65
N GLN A 123 -0.83 -3.70 -11.38
CA GLN A 123 -1.92 -4.22 -12.19
C GLN A 123 -3.18 -4.38 -11.33
N TYR A 124 -4.33 -3.86 -11.81
CA TYR A 124 -5.61 -4.00 -11.13
C TYR A 124 -6.37 -5.22 -11.68
N ASN A 125 -6.89 -6.06 -10.78
CA ASN A 125 -7.57 -7.30 -11.11
C ASN A 125 -9.08 -7.17 -10.82
N GLY A 126 -9.90 -7.69 -11.74
CA GLY A 126 -11.36 -7.68 -11.66
C GLY A 126 -11.96 -9.07 -11.71
#